data_AF-A0A7D8V0I6-F1
#
_entry.id   AF-A0A7D8V0I6-F1
#
_cell.length_a   1.000
_cell.length_b   1.000
_cell.length_c   1.000
_cell.angle_alpha   90.00
_cell.angle_beta   90.00
_cell.angle_gamma   90.00
#
_symmetry.space_group_name_H-M   'P 1'
#
loop_
_entity.id
_entity.type
_entity.pdbx_description
1 polymer ?
#
loop_
_entity_poly.entity_id
_entity_poly.type
_entity_poly.pdbx_seq_one_letter_code
_entity_poly.pdbx_strand_id
1 'polypeptide(L)'
;MSGSLTHVLYEGASGYALFSVNLQEEIAARSKQLQDAINDYNQFNRMVTLASFFPFTSAAQALENANDISEGVLNPHLKSLLNLVIPTEGSKGNKKQSPILLGVAERGLGGAIQGELAIPCDAGERALELIRGIRLHQEKFLAKEGLQKGDVSTAQLGLGHSYSRGKVKFNVNRSDNMIIQAISLSDQLDKDLNTFAMRCREWYGWHFPELYKLVPDAHQYARLAVLIGDRTTLTEDSLPEIQEILDDDETRARNVLDASRASMGSDISEVDLINISTFAERVVKLAEYRKALRAYLIEKMSIVAPNLSALIGETIAARLISHAGSLTNLAKYPASTVQILGAEKALFRALKTKGNTPKYGLIYHSSFIGRAGSKHKGRISRFLANKCSIACRIDCFSDVPTNKFGEALRAQVEERLNFFETGAPVSKNSDAIQKALTAIAADLGDDEDDDDDEEGDVDDVEISEAVKQVEKDQAESKKNRGPLDPALAKIVASKDAPVASPKKEKKDKKEKKDKSDKKDKKEKRKRDEEEAKEDDEERRKEKKEKKDKKEKKKDKKEKRKSEA
;
A
#
# COMPACT_ATOMS: atom_id res chain seq x y z
N MET A 1 43.45 -25.41 18.72
CA MET A 1 44.65 -25.07 17.93
C MET A 1 45.25 -23.80 18.51
N SER A 2 46.44 -23.85 19.10
CA SER A 2 47.09 -22.69 19.74
C SER A 2 47.94 -21.91 18.73
N GLY A 3 47.30 -21.42 17.66
CA GLY A 3 47.92 -20.48 16.72
C GLY A 3 47.50 -19.05 17.06
N SER A 4 48.43 -18.10 16.96
CA SER A 4 48.10 -16.67 16.96
C SER A 4 47.30 -16.33 15.70
N LEU A 5 46.25 -15.52 15.83
CA LEU A 5 45.44 -15.12 14.70
C LEU A 5 46.26 -14.19 13.80
N THR A 6 46.36 -14.50 12.52
CA THR A 6 47.25 -13.77 11.60
C THR A 6 46.50 -12.74 10.76
N HIS A 7 45.31 -13.12 10.28
CA HIS A 7 44.47 -12.28 9.44
C HIS A 7 43.03 -12.34 9.94
N VAL A 8 42.27 -11.27 9.75
CA VAL A 8 40.83 -11.22 10.03
C VAL A 8 40.11 -10.81 8.75
N LEU A 9 39.11 -11.62 8.37
CA LEU A 9 38.19 -11.28 7.30
C LEU A 9 37.06 -10.41 7.88
N TYR A 10 36.75 -9.32 7.20
CA TYR A 10 35.60 -8.48 7.48
C TYR A 10 34.74 -8.34 6.21
N GLU A 11 33.56 -8.93 6.26
CA GLU A 11 32.50 -8.72 5.29
C GLU A 11 31.68 -7.46 5.58
N GLY A 12 31.67 -6.52 4.63
CA GLY A 12 30.91 -5.28 4.71
C GLY A 12 29.99 -5.07 3.51
N ALA A 13 29.03 -4.14 3.62
CA ALA A 13 28.11 -3.84 2.52
C ALA A 13 28.80 -3.24 1.29
N SER A 14 29.97 -2.60 1.48
CA SER A 14 30.77 -2.02 0.40
C SER A 14 31.74 -3.01 -0.24
N GLY A 15 31.99 -4.16 0.38
CA GLY A 15 32.99 -5.13 -0.09
C GLY A 15 33.60 -5.94 1.03
N TYR A 16 34.62 -6.73 0.68
CA TYR A 16 35.41 -7.51 1.63
C TYR A 16 36.68 -6.76 2.00
N ALA A 17 37.00 -6.76 3.29
CA ALA A 17 38.27 -6.23 3.80
C ALA A 17 39.02 -7.35 4.52
N LEU A 18 40.31 -7.52 4.18
CA LEU A 18 41.21 -8.39 4.91
C LEU A 18 42.16 -7.54 5.74
N PHE A 19 42.26 -7.86 7.02
CA PHE A 19 43.14 -7.19 7.95
C PHE A 19 44.25 -8.13 8.42
N SER A 20 45.47 -7.60 8.57
CA SER A 20 46.58 -8.28 9.23
C SER A 20 46.57 -7.93 10.72
N VAL A 21 46.70 -8.95 11.58
CA VAL A 21 46.74 -8.83 13.03
C VAL A 21 48.21 -8.78 13.47
N ASN A 22 48.62 -7.68 14.08
CA ASN A 22 50.01 -7.46 14.51
C ASN A 22 50.19 -7.76 15.99
N LEU A 23 49.18 -7.44 16.81
CA LEU A 23 49.20 -7.61 18.27
C LEU A 23 47.87 -8.19 18.72
N GLN A 24 47.94 -9.24 19.53
CA GLN A 24 46.78 -9.88 20.12
C GLN A 24 47.12 -10.36 21.54
N GLU A 25 46.28 -10.00 22.51
CA GLU A 25 46.39 -10.48 23.89
C GLU A 25 45.30 -11.52 24.18
N GLU A 26 45.69 -12.76 24.47
CA GLU A 26 44.74 -13.85 24.73
C GLU A 26 44.36 -13.97 26.22
N ILE A 27 45.32 -13.74 27.12
CA ILE A 27 45.15 -13.96 28.56
C ILE A 27 44.31 -12.85 29.19
N ALA A 28 44.50 -11.61 28.73
CA ALA A 28 43.81 -10.42 29.23
C ALA A 28 42.63 -9.98 28.36
N ALA A 29 42.05 -10.89 27.57
CA ALA A 29 40.96 -10.60 26.62
C ALA A 29 39.76 -9.88 27.25
N ARG A 30 39.45 -10.22 28.52
CA ARG A 30 38.35 -9.64 29.31
C ARG A 30 38.76 -8.49 30.21
N SER A 31 40.02 -8.06 30.13
CA SER A 31 40.48 -6.92 30.92
C SER A 31 39.84 -5.63 30.40
N LYS A 32 39.52 -4.72 31.34
CA LYS A 32 38.97 -3.41 30.99
C LYS A 32 39.93 -2.60 30.12
N GLN A 33 41.23 -2.73 30.37
CA GLN A 33 42.29 -2.02 29.63
C GLN A 33 42.29 -2.40 28.14
N LEU A 34 42.17 -3.69 27.82
CA LEU A 34 42.12 -4.13 26.43
C LEU A 34 40.83 -3.67 25.73
N GLN A 35 39.69 -3.73 26.43
CA GLN A 35 38.41 -3.26 25.90
C GLN A 35 38.43 -1.74 25.61
N ASP A 36 39.03 -0.95 26.50
CA ASP A 36 39.22 0.49 26.28
C ASP A 36 40.19 0.75 25.11
N ALA A 37 41.20 -0.10 24.93
CA ALA A 37 42.13 -0.02 23.80
C ALA A 37 41.47 -0.36 22.44
N ILE A 38 40.50 -1.28 22.40
CA ILE A 38 39.71 -1.58 21.19
C ILE A 38 38.78 -0.41 20.85
N ASN A 39 38.23 0.26 21.85
CA ASN A 39 37.35 1.42 21.65
C ASN A 39 38.13 2.65 21.13
N ASP A 40 39.42 2.79 21.44
CA ASP A 40 40.28 3.85 20.92
C ASP A 40 40.93 3.46 19.57
N TYR A 41 40.60 4.21 18.51
CA TYR A 41 41.11 3.96 17.16
C TYR A 41 42.64 3.96 17.08
N ASN A 42 43.32 4.85 17.81
CA ASN A 42 44.77 4.98 17.70
C ASN A 42 45.50 3.76 18.27
N GLN A 43 44.95 3.15 19.31
CA GLN A 43 45.46 1.93 19.91
C GLN A 43 45.05 0.72 19.07
N PHE A 44 43.80 0.67 18.61
CA PHE A 44 43.30 -0.43 17.79
C PHE A 44 44.00 -0.53 16.43
N ASN A 45 44.34 0.58 15.77
CA ASN A 45 45.09 0.59 14.51
C ASN A 45 46.54 0.07 14.66
N ARG A 46 47.07 -0.05 15.89
CA ARG A 46 48.35 -0.76 16.15
C ARG A 46 48.14 -2.27 16.23
N MET A 47 46.98 -2.71 16.70
CA MET A 47 46.61 -4.13 16.80
C MET A 47 46.28 -4.73 15.44
N VAL A 48 45.52 -3.99 14.63
CA VAL A 48 44.99 -4.45 13.35
C VAL A 48 45.27 -3.42 12.26
N THR A 49 45.82 -3.89 11.14
CA THR A 49 46.13 -3.06 9.97
C THR A 49 45.43 -3.60 8.73
N LEU A 50 44.85 -2.72 7.91
CA LEU A 50 44.19 -3.11 6.67
C LEU A 50 45.24 -3.64 5.69
N ALA A 51 45.08 -4.89 5.23
CA ALA A 51 45.97 -5.53 4.27
C ALA A 51 45.48 -5.33 2.83
N SER A 52 44.17 -5.54 2.61
CA SER A 52 43.54 -5.33 1.31
C SER A 52 42.06 -5.04 1.49
N PHE A 53 41.52 -4.19 0.63
CA PHE A 53 40.08 -3.94 0.51
C PHE A 53 39.66 -4.21 -0.92
N PHE A 54 38.58 -4.98 -1.08
CA PHE A 54 38.03 -5.33 -2.37
C PHE A 54 36.57 -4.87 -2.42
N PRO A 55 36.29 -3.72 -3.04
CA PRO A 55 34.94 -3.20 -3.14
C PRO A 55 34.08 -4.06 -4.09
N PHE A 56 32.78 -4.12 -3.83
CA PHE A 56 31.84 -4.67 -4.80
C PHE A 56 31.67 -3.72 -5.98
N THR A 57 31.62 -4.27 -7.19
CA THR A 57 31.49 -3.50 -8.43
C THR A 57 30.04 -3.06 -8.68
N SER A 58 29.07 -3.86 -8.24
CA SER A 58 27.64 -3.63 -8.46
C SER A 58 26.80 -4.03 -7.24
N ALA A 59 25.60 -3.44 -7.14
CA ALA A 59 24.64 -3.82 -6.11
C ALA A 59 24.14 -5.27 -6.25
N ALA A 60 24.09 -5.79 -7.48
CA ALA A 60 23.74 -7.19 -7.74
C ALA A 60 24.80 -8.13 -7.17
N GLN A 61 26.07 -7.84 -7.41
CA GLN A 61 27.18 -8.58 -6.82
C GLN A 61 27.13 -8.52 -5.28
N ALA A 62 26.90 -7.33 -4.71
CA ALA A 62 26.78 -7.18 -3.26
C ALA A 62 25.63 -8.02 -2.67
N LEU A 63 24.50 -8.11 -3.39
CA LEU A 63 23.33 -8.91 -2.99
C LEU A 63 23.62 -10.41 -3.05
N GLU A 64 24.22 -10.88 -4.14
CA GLU A 64 24.66 -12.28 -4.30
C GLU A 64 25.61 -12.68 -3.18
N ASN A 65 26.65 -11.87 -2.94
CA ASN A 65 27.61 -12.12 -1.87
C ASN A 65 26.94 -12.10 -0.49
N ALA A 66 25.97 -11.21 -0.24
CA ALA A 66 25.24 -11.18 1.02
C ALA A 66 24.37 -12.44 1.22
N ASN A 67 23.77 -12.98 0.16
CA ASN A 67 23.03 -14.24 0.22
C ASN A 67 23.97 -15.42 0.50
N ASP A 68 25.10 -15.51 -0.21
CA ASP A 68 26.07 -16.60 -0.04
C ASP A 68 26.68 -16.60 1.36
N ILE A 69 27.08 -15.43 1.88
CA ILE A 69 27.56 -15.29 3.26
C ILE A 69 26.48 -15.71 4.25
N SER A 70 25.21 -15.34 4.02
CA SER A 70 24.10 -15.70 4.92
C SER A 70 23.86 -17.22 4.99
N GLU A 71 24.22 -17.94 3.92
CA GLU A 71 24.08 -19.39 3.80
C GLU A 71 25.40 -20.13 4.09
N GLY A 72 26.48 -19.40 4.38
CA GLY A 72 27.80 -19.95 4.70
C GLY A 72 28.57 -20.48 3.48
N VAL A 73 28.20 -20.06 2.28
CA VAL A 73 28.82 -20.48 1.01
C VAL A 73 29.97 -19.53 0.64
N LEU A 74 31.06 -20.10 0.12
CA LEU A 74 32.21 -19.32 -0.33
C LEU A 74 31.96 -18.74 -1.73
N ASN A 75 31.65 -17.44 -1.81
CA ASN A 75 31.48 -16.77 -3.10
C ASN A 75 32.82 -16.76 -3.90
N PRO A 76 32.80 -16.95 -5.24
CA PRO A 76 33.99 -16.91 -6.10
C PRO A 76 34.83 -15.62 -5.97
N HIS A 77 34.17 -14.50 -5.67
CA HIS A 77 34.83 -13.22 -5.44
C HIS A 77 35.67 -13.21 -4.15
N LEU A 78 35.12 -13.74 -3.06
CA LEU A 78 35.85 -13.92 -1.80
C LEU A 78 37.01 -14.90 -1.97
N LYS A 79 36.80 -16.00 -2.72
CA LYS A 79 37.86 -16.97 -3.06
C LYS A 79 39.03 -16.31 -3.79
N SER A 80 38.73 -15.43 -4.76
CA SER A 80 39.74 -14.69 -5.52
C SER A 80 40.55 -13.74 -4.62
N LEU A 81 39.89 -13.06 -3.68
CA LEU A 81 40.55 -12.20 -2.69
C LEU A 81 41.50 -13.00 -1.80
N LEU A 82 41.03 -14.11 -1.23
CA LEU A 82 41.84 -14.92 -0.32
C LEU A 82 43.07 -15.49 -1.04
N ASN A 83 42.92 -15.95 -2.29
CA ASN A 83 44.06 -16.42 -3.10
C ASN A 83 45.07 -15.32 -3.45
N LEU A 84 44.61 -14.07 -3.63
CA LEU A 84 45.48 -12.95 -3.98
C LEU A 84 46.32 -12.49 -2.78
N VAL A 85 45.72 -12.43 -1.59
CA VAL A 85 46.31 -11.78 -0.42
C VAL A 85 46.98 -12.78 0.51
N ILE A 86 46.40 -13.97 0.69
CA ILE A 86 46.93 -15.01 1.59
C ILE A 86 47.91 -15.88 0.79
N PRO A 87 49.20 -15.91 1.14
CA PRO A 87 50.14 -16.80 0.48
C PRO A 87 49.79 -18.26 0.83
N THR A 88 49.33 -19.02 -0.15
CA THR A 88 49.14 -20.47 -0.04
C THR A 88 50.49 -21.17 -0.04
N GLU A 89 50.59 -22.30 0.67
CA GLU A 89 51.83 -23.03 1.01
C GLU A 89 52.72 -23.45 -0.19
N GLY A 90 52.28 -23.23 -1.44
CA GLY A 90 53.02 -23.56 -2.66
C GLY A 90 53.53 -22.39 -3.52
N SER A 91 53.23 -21.12 -3.22
CA SER A 91 53.34 -20.05 -4.23
C SER A 91 54.69 -19.29 -4.30
N LYS A 92 55.53 -19.25 -3.25
CA LYS A 92 56.84 -18.57 -3.34
C LYS A 92 57.92 -19.28 -2.53
N GLY A 93 59.00 -19.63 -3.21
CA GLY A 93 60.05 -20.54 -2.74
C GLY A 93 60.71 -20.20 -1.40
N ASN A 94 61.08 -21.28 -0.69
CA ASN A 94 62.16 -21.38 0.30
C ASN A 94 62.25 -20.33 1.43
N LYS A 95 61.11 -19.89 2.00
CA LYS A 95 61.08 -19.42 3.39
C LYS A 95 59.94 -20.13 4.13
N LYS A 96 60.28 -20.81 5.23
CA LYS A 96 59.34 -21.38 6.21
C LYS A 96 58.26 -20.34 6.51
N GLN A 97 57.06 -20.51 5.97
CA GLN A 97 55.96 -19.60 6.22
C GLN A 97 55.39 -19.85 7.62
N SER A 98 55.05 -18.79 8.33
CA SER A 98 54.33 -18.88 9.60
C SER A 98 52.95 -19.50 9.37
N PRO A 99 52.46 -20.37 10.27
CA PRO A 99 51.13 -20.94 10.14
C PRO A 99 50.08 -19.83 10.07
N ILE A 100 49.33 -19.78 8.97
CA ILE A 100 48.30 -18.77 8.74
C ILE A 100 47.03 -19.21 9.44
N LEU A 101 46.46 -18.37 10.28
CA LEU A 101 45.15 -18.57 10.91
C LEU A 101 44.26 -17.37 10.57
N LEU A 102 43.10 -17.63 9.94
CA LEU A 102 42.15 -16.62 9.49
C LEU A 102 40.99 -16.50 10.48
N GLY A 103 40.77 -15.31 11.02
CA GLY A 103 39.58 -14.99 11.80
C GLY A 103 38.38 -14.73 10.89
N VAL A 104 37.28 -15.44 11.15
CA VAL A 104 36.00 -15.27 10.43
C VAL A 104 34.87 -15.05 11.42
N ALA A 105 33.83 -14.32 11.01
CA ALA A 105 32.67 -14.06 11.88
C ALA A 105 31.77 -15.28 12.05
N GLU A 106 31.64 -16.07 10.98
CA GLU A 106 30.63 -17.12 10.84
C GLU A 106 31.31 -18.50 10.68
N ARG A 107 30.78 -19.51 11.38
CA ARG A 107 31.40 -20.84 11.44
C ARG A 107 31.19 -21.63 10.15
N GLY A 108 30.03 -21.49 9.51
CA GLY A 108 29.72 -22.13 8.22
C GLY A 108 30.69 -21.68 7.15
N LEU A 109 30.84 -20.36 6.99
CA LEU A 109 31.83 -19.76 6.09
C LEU A 109 33.26 -20.22 6.40
N GLY A 110 33.64 -20.32 7.68
CA GLY A 110 34.95 -20.85 8.08
C GLY A 110 35.17 -22.29 7.63
N GLY A 111 34.13 -23.14 7.73
CA GLY A 111 34.16 -24.50 7.21
C GLY A 111 34.31 -24.56 5.69
N ALA A 112 33.59 -23.71 4.96
CA ALA A 112 33.66 -23.62 3.49
C ALA A 112 35.05 -23.16 3.01
N ILE A 113 35.62 -22.12 3.65
CA ILE A 113 36.98 -21.64 3.36
C ILE A 113 38.02 -22.73 3.64
N GLN A 114 37.90 -23.42 4.78
CA GLN A 114 38.83 -24.50 5.12
C GLN A 114 38.71 -25.68 4.15
N GLY A 115 37.49 -26.00 3.69
CA GLY A 115 37.25 -27.07 2.72
C GLY A 115 37.83 -26.78 1.34
N GLU A 116 37.68 -25.55 0.84
CA GLU A 116 38.12 -25.20 -0.53
C GLU A 116 39.55 -24.69 -0.64
N LEU A 117 40.01 -23.89 0.32
CA LEU A 117 41.31 -23.21 0.26
C LEU A 117 42.35 -23.82 1.20
N ALA A 118 41.97 -24.80 2.02
CA ALA A 118 42.82 -25.42 3.03
C ALA A 118 43.40 -24.40 4.06
N ILE A 119 42.75 -23.24 4.23
CA ILE A 119 43.14 -22.22 5.20
C ILE A 119 42.44 -22.51 6.52
N PRO A 120 43.16 -22.70 7.65
CA PRO A 120 42.51 -22.92 8.93
C PRO A 120 41.84 -21.63 9.39
N CYS A 121 40.56 -21.74 9.74
CA CYS A 121 39.74 -20.62 10.14
C CYS A 121 39.40 -20.71 11.64
N ASP A 122 39.39 -19.56 12.32
CA ASP A 122 38.95 -19.43 13.70
C ASP A 122 37.75 -18.49 13.81
N ALA A 123 36.67 -19.00 14.38
CA ALA A 123 35.43 -18.26 14.67
C ALA A 123 35.18 -18.17 16.19
N GLY A 124 36.25 -18.19 16.99
CA GLY A 124 36.22 -18.06 18.44
C GLY A 124 36.06 -16.62 18.94
N GLU A 125 35.96 -16.45 20.27
CA GLU A 125 35.80 -15.15 20.96
C GLU A 125 36.88 -14.14 20.54
N ARG A 126 38.11 -14.62 20.28
CA ARG A 126 39.24 -13.79 19.83
C ARG A 126 39.01 -13.13 18.46
N ALA A 127 38.48 -13.87 17.50
CA ALA A 127 38.23 -13.37 16.16
C ALA A 127 37.08 -12.37 16.20
N LEU A 128 36.02 -12.70 16.95
CA LEU A 128 34.84 -11.86 17.11
C LEU A 128 35.13 -10.52 17.78
N GLU A 129 36.02 -10.48 18.78
CA GLU A 129 36.45 -9.22 19.42
C GLU A 129 37.21 -8.31 18.44
N LEU A 130 38.09 -8.85 17.62
CA LEU A 130 38.79 -8.07 16.59
C LEU A 130 37.83 -7.60 15.50
N ILE A 131 36.92 -8.46 15.03
CA ILE A 131 35.88 -8.10 14.03
C ILE A 131 34.96 -7.00 14.58
N ARG A 132 34.63 -7.05 15.87
CA ARG A 132 33.85 -6.00 16.55
C ARG A 132 34.59 -4.66 16.56
N GLY A 133 35.89 -4.66 16.87
CA GLY A 133 36.73 -3.45 16.80
C GLY A 133 36.83 -2.89 15.39
N ILE A 134 37.00 -3.76 14.38
CA ILE A 134 36.99 -3.38 12.96
C ILE A 134 35.66 -2.74 12.57
N ARG A 135 34.53 -3.34 12.96
CA ARG A 135 33.19 -2.82 12.69
C ARG A 135 32.97 -1.43 13.31
N LEU A 136 33.45 -1.21 14.54
CA LEU A 136 33.35 0.09 15.23
C LEU A 136 34.10 1.20 14.48
N HIS A 137 35.28 0.88 13.95
CA HIS A 137 36.17 1.85 13.31
C HIS A 137 36.20 1.77 11.77
N GLN A 138 35.27 1.03 11.15
CA GLN A 138 35.29 0.70 9.72
C GLN A 138 35.41 1.94 8.81
N GLU A 139 34.72 3.03 9.15
CA GLU A 139 34.75 4.26 8.34
C GLU A 139 36.15 4.88 8.30
N LYS A 140 36.91 4.78 9.39
CA LYS A 140 38.28 5.33 9.47
C LYS A 140 39.30 4.47 8.73
N PHE A 141 39.11 3.14 8.75
CA PHE A 141 39.96 2.23 7.99
C PHE A 141 39.73 2.38 6.49
N LEU A 142 38.47 2.38 6.06
CA LEU A 142 38.09 2.46 4.65
C LEU A 142 38.27 3.86 4.05
N ALA A 143 38.30 4.92 4.86
CA ALA A 143 38.63 6.26 4.40
C ALA A 143 40.01 6.37 3.73
N LYS A 144 40.96 5.50 4.11
CA LYS A 144 42.29 5.46 3.49
C LYS A 144 42.26 4.95 2.05
N GLU A 145 41.24 4.16 1.70
CA GLU A 145 41.01 3.57 0.38
C GLU A 145 40.06 4.43 -0.48
N GLY A 146 39.77 5.67 -0.05
CA GLY A 146 38.98 6.64 -0.83
C GLY A 146 37.47 6.63 -0.58
N LEU A 147 36.96 5.85 0.38
CA LEU A 147 35.54 5.92 0.77
C LEU A 147 35.29 7.15 1.65
N GLN A 148 34.26 7.94 1.32
CA GLN A 148 33.87 9.07 2.15
C GLN A 148 33.06 8.61 3.36
N LYS A 149 33.00 9.48 4.36
CA LYS A 149 32.19 9.27 5.55
C LYS A 149 30.70 9.27 5.16
N GLY A 150 30.00 8.16 5.40
CA GLY A 150 28.57 7.98 5.07
C GLY A 150 28.30 7.11 3.83
N ASP A 151 29.32 6.77 3.05
CA ASP A 151 29.14 5.87 1.91
C ASP A 151 28.77 4.45 2.38
N VAL A 152 29.41 3.99 3.45
CA VAL A 152 29.14 2.67 4.05
C VAL A 152 27.70 2.56 4.54
N SER A 153 27.14 3.59 5.18
CA SER A 153 25.76 3.56 5.67
C SER A 153 24.75 3.59 4.53
N THR A 154 25.05 4.32 3.45
CA THR A 154 24.22 4.35 2.24
C THR A 154 24.23 2.98 1.54
N ALA A 155 25.41 2.35 1.42
CA ALA A 155 25.55 0.99 0.89
C ALA A 155 24.79 -0.03 1.75
N GLN A 156 24.86 0.07 3.09
CA GLN A 156 24.10 -0.77 4.01
C GLN A 156 22.59 -0.62 3.83
N LEU A 157 22.09 0.61 3.64
CA LEU A 157 20.66 0.85 3.40
C LEU A 157 20.21 0.22 2.09
N GLY A 158 20.97 0.42 1.00
CA GLY A 158 20.65 -0.15 -0.31
C GLY A 158 20.68 -1.69 -0.32
N LEU A 159 21.71 -2.27 0.28
CA LEU A 159 21.86 -3.73 0.40
C LEU A 159 20.78 -4.32 1.29
N GLY A 160 20.48 -3.71 2.44
CA GLY A 160 19.42 -4.15 3.36
C GLY A 160 18.03 -4.16 2.71
N HIS A 161 17.71 -3.13 1.92
CA HIS A 161 16.48 -3.11 1.13
C HIS A 161 16.45 -4.21 0.07
N SER A 162 17.55 -4.41 -0.65
CA SER A 162 17.62 -5.40 -1.73
C SER A 162 17.55 -6.83 -1.20
N TYR A 163 18.30 -7.12 -0.14
CA TYR A 163 18.29 -8.42 0.56
C TYR A 163 16.91 -8.75 1.11
N SER A 164 16.27 -7.79 1.79
CA SER A 164 14.93 -8.00 2.35
C SER A 164 13.87 -8.19 1.25
N ARG A 165 13.96 -7.45 0.15
CA ARG A 165 13.06 -7.61 -1.01
C ARG A 165 13.23 -8.97 -1.67
N GLY A 166 14.47 -9.44 -1.83
CA GLY A 166 14.78 -10.76 -2.37
C GLY A 166 14.23 -11.88 -1.49
N LYS A 167 14.52 -11.85 -0.18
CA LYS A 167 14.04 -12.88 0.76
C LYS A 167 12.52 -12.90 0.93
N VAL A 168 11.85 -11.74 0.86
CA VAL A 168 10.37 -11.66 0.96
C VAL A 168 9.69 -11.90 -0.40
N LYS A 169 10.45 -12.10 -1.49
CA LYS A 169 9.92 -12.17 -2.88
C LYS A 169 8.97 -11.01 -3.18
N PHE A 170 9.38 -9.78 -2.85
CA PHE A 170 8.53 -8.61 -3.00
C PHE A 170 8.20 -8.34 -4.47
N ASN A 171 6.97 -8.61 -4.87
CA ASN A 171 6.50 -8.39 -6.23
C ASN A 171 6.14 -6.91 -6.46
N VAL A 172 6.89 -6.23 -7.32
CA VAL A 172 6.66 -4.81 -7.68
C VAL A 172 5.37 -4.64 -8.49
N ASN A 173 5.01 -5.64 -9.31
CA ASN A 173 3.81 -5.58 -10.16
C ASN A 173 2.52 -5.62 -9.35
N ARG A 174 2.56 -6.18 -8.14
CA ARG A 174 1.43 -6.22 -7.19
C ARG A 174 1.37 -5.00 -6.27
N SER A 175 2.15 -3.95 -6.56
CA SER A 175 2.18 -2.74 -5.75
C SER A 175 0.87 -1.96 -5.85
N ASP A 176 0.18 -1.86 -4.72
CA ASP A 176 -1.11 -1.17 -4.55
C ASP A 176 -0.97 0.37 -4.46
N ASN A 177 0.23 0.89 -4.22
CA ASN A 177 0.47 2.34 -4.13
C ASN A 177 0.11 3.08 -5.42
N MET A 178 0.39 2.49 -6.59
CA MET A 178 0.04 3.09 -7.88
C MET A 178 -1.47 3.28 -8.05
N ILE A 179 -2.27 2.32 -7.56
CA ILE A 179 -3.73 2.39 -7.58
C ILE A 179 -4.23 3.52 -6.67
N ILE A 180 -3.66 3.63 -5.47
CA ILE A 180 -4.02 4.65 -4.48
C ILE A 180 -3.78 6.06 -5.04
N GLN A 181 -2.63 6.28 -5.67
CA GLN A 181 -2.32 7.56 -6.29
C GLN A 181 -3.19 7.84 -7.52
N ALA A 182 -3.40 6.83 -8.38
CA ALA A 182 -4.21 6.98 -9.60
C ALA A 182 -5.67 7.36 -9.29
N ILE A 183 -6.31 6.74 -8.30
CA ILE A 183 -7.70 7.08 -7.94
C ILE A 183 -7.81 8.45 -7.27
N SER A 184 -6.84 8.81 -6.41
CA SER A 184 -6.78 10.15 -5.80
C SER A 184 -6.63 11.24 -6.86
N LEU A 185 -5.73 11.00 -7.83
CA LEU A 185 -5.54 11.89 -8.98
C LEU A 185 -6.79 11.95 -9.86
N SER A 186 -7.47 10.82 -10.12
CA SER A 186 -8.71 10.81 -10.89
C SER A 186 -9.82 11.60 -10.20
N ASP A 187 -10.01 11.44 -8.89
CA ASP A 187 -11.02 12.19 -8.12
C ASP A 187 -10.68 13.70 -8.04
N GLN A 188 -9.40 14.07 -8.11
CA GLN A 188 -8.95 15.46 -8.17
C GLN A 188 -9.18 16.06 -9.57
N LEU A 189 -8.79 15.35 -10.63
CA LEU A 189 -9.02 15.74 -12.02
C LEU A 189 -10.51 15.97 -12.31
N ASP A 190 -11.41 15.16 -11.74
CA ASP A 190 -12.85 15.33 -11.91
C ASP A 190 -13.35 16.69 -11.39
N LYS A 191 -12.82 17.16 -10.25
CA LYS A 191 -13.17 18.46 -9.67
C LYS A 191 -12.55 19.61 -10.45
N ASP A 192 -11.29 19.43 -10.84
CA ASP A 192 -10.53 20.45 -11.56
C ASP A 192 -11.11 20.64 -12.96
N LEU A 193 -11.44 19.56 -13.68
CA LEU A 193 -12.11 19.62 -14.98
C LEU A 193 -13.45 20.35 -14.89
N ASN A 194 -14.27 20.08 -13.87
CA ASN A 194 -15.52 20.80 -13.71
C ASN A 194 -15.29 22.30 -13.44
N THR A 195 -14.30 22.63 -12.61
CA THR A 195 -13.97 24.02 -12.29
C THR A 195 -13.42 24.76 -13.51
N PHE A 196 -12.50 24.13 -14.25
CA PHE A 196 -11.92 24.70 -15.46
C PHE A 196 -12.93 24.80 -16.59
N ALA A 197 -13.82 23.83 -16.76
CA ALA A 197 -14.89 23.92 -17.74
C ALA A 197 -15.86 25.06 -17.44
N MET A 198 -16.25 25.25 -16.17
CA MET A 198 -17.06 26.41 -15.77
C MET A 198 -16.33 27.72 -16.04
N ARG A 199 -15.02 27.79 -15.76
CA ARG A 199 -14.23 28.99 -16.09
C ARG A 199 -14.12 29.23 -17.59
N CYS A 200 -13.95 28.19 -18.39
CA CYS A 200 -13.89 28.26 -19.85
C CYS A 200 -15.21 28.78 -20.43
N ARG A 201 -16.34 28.34 -19.85
CA ARG A 201 -17.68 28.80 -20.21
C ARG A 201 -17.91 30.26 -19.87
N GLU A 202 -17.52 30.70 -18.68
CA GLU A 202 -17.64 32.11 -18.29
C GLU A 202 -16.77 33.01 -19.19
N TRP A 203 -15.54 32.59 -19.48
CA TRP A 203 -14.59 33.40 -20.23
C TRP A 203 -14.95 33.49 -21.72
N TYR A 204 -15.24 32.36 -22.37
CA TYR A 204 -15.68 32.33 -23.77
C TYR A 204 -17.11 32.81 -23.95
N GLY A 205 -17.98 32.64 -22.94
CA GLY A 205 -19.36 33.09 -22.97
C GLY A 205 -19.52 34.62 -23.04
N TRP A 206 -18.46 35.39 -22.78
CA TRP A 206 -18.46 36.84 -23.04
C TRP A 206 -18.42 37.16 -24.56
N HIS A 207 -17.77 36.28 -25.33
CA HIS A 207 -17.71 36.36 -26.79
C HIS A 207 -18.92 35.70 -27.47
N PHE A 208 -19.30 34.51 -27.02
CA PHE A 208 -20.39 33.73 -27.61
C PHE A 208 -21.32 33.15 -26.52
N PRO A 209 -22.21 33.98 -25.94
CA PRO A 209 -23.04 33.59 -24.81
C PRO A 209 -24.09 32.51 -25.15
N GLU A 210 -24.55 32.47 -26.40
CA GLU A 210 -25.59 31.54 -26.84
C GLU A 210 -25.11 30.07 -26.83
N LEU A 211 -23.80 29.85 -27.02
CA LEU A 211 -23.19 28.52 -27.01
C LEU A 211 -23.40 27.79 -25.69
N TYR A 212 -23.43 28.51 -24.57
CA TYR A 212 -23.65 27.93 -23.24
C TYR A 212 -25.01 27.24 -23.13
N LYS A 213 -26.04 27.80 -23.78
CA LYS A 213 -27.40 27.25 -23.75
C LYS A 213 -27.57 26.07 -24.72
N LEU A 214 -26.87 26.11 -25.86
CA LEU A 214 -26.93 25.09 -26.89
C LEU A 214 -26.14 23.82 -26.52
N VAL A 215 -25.03 23.97 -25.79
CA VAL A 215 -24.11 22.88 -25.46
C VAL A 215 -23.99 22.70 -23.95
N PRO A 216 -24.85 21.85 -23.35
CA PRO A 216 -24.87 21.65 -21.90
C PRO A 216 -23.69 20.80 -21.39
N ASP A 217 -23.03 20.01 -22.26
CA ASP A 217 -21.83 19.25 -21.88
C ASP A 217 -20.56 20.11 -21.85
N ALA A 218 -19.79 19.96 -20.78
CA ALA A 218 -18.63 20.79 -20.49
C ALA A 218 -17.44 20.48 -21.41
N HIS A 219 -17.29 19.21 -21.80
CA HIS A 219 -16.19 18.75 -22.63
C HIS A 219 -16.44 19.10 -24.10
N GLN A 220 -17.65 18.86 -24.61
CA GLN A 220 -18.07 19.29 -25.94
C GLN A 220 -17.95 20.81 -26.09
N TYR A 221 -18.35 21.58 -25.09
CA TYR A 221 -18.20 23.04 -25.10
C TYR A 221 -16.73 23.47 -25.26
N ALA A 222 -15.80 22.86 -24.50
CA ALA A 222 -14.38 23.20 -24.61
C ALA A 222 -13.80 22.83 -25.99
N ARG A 223 -14.19 21.67 -26.56
CA ARG A 223 -13.78 21.28 -27.92
C ARG A 223 -14.30 22.25 -28.98
N LEU A 224 -15.56 22.66 -28.87
CA LEU A 224 -16.16 23.64 -29.79
C LEU A 224 -15.51 25.01 -29.66
N ALA A 225 -15.20 25.47 -28.45
CA ALA A 225 -14.51 26.74 -28.26
C ALA A 225 -13.11 26.76 -28.92
N VAL A 226 -12.40 25.63 -28.94
CA VAL A 226 -11.12 25.48 -29.65
C VAL A 226 -11.33 25.49 -31.17
N LEU A 227 -12.35 24.78 -31.66
CA LEU A 227 -12.64 24.67 -33.09
C LEU A 227 -13.14 25.99 -33.69
N ILE A 228 -14.07 26.65 -33.02
CA ILE A 228 -14.73 27.87 -33.50
C ILE A 228 -13.74 29.04 -33.49
N GLY A 229 -12.95 29.19 -32.42
CA GLY A 229 -12.12 30.37 -32.24
C GLY A 229 -12.98 31.64 -32.20
N ASP A 230 -12.82 32.49 -33.22
CA ASP A 230 -13.64 33.70 -33.39
C ASP A 230 -14.96 33.38 -34.09
N ARG A 231 -16.07 33.92 -33.58
CA ARG A 231 -17.42 33.70 -34.12
C ARG A 231 -17.55 34.11 -35.60
N THR A 232 -16.78 35.10 -36.02
CA THR A 232 -16.81 35.65 -37.39
C THR A 232 -16.24 34.71 -38.43
N THR A 233 -15.40 33.76 -38.00
CA THR A 233 -14.70 32.82 -38.89
C THR A 233 -15.57 31.58 -39.20
N LEU A 234 -16.75 31.48 -38.58
CA LEU A 234 -17.64 30.32 -38.72
C LEU A 234 -18.38 30.31 -40.07
N THR A 235 -18.04 29.38 -40.97
CA THR A 235 -18.71 29.15 -42.26
C THR A 235 -19.45 27.80 -42.30
N GLU A 236 -20.23 27.55 -43.35
CA GLU A 236 -20.93 26.27 -43.54
C GLU A 236 -19.96 25.08 -43.73
N ASP A 237 -18.70 25.35 -44.04
CA ASP A 237 -17.66 24.33 -44.22
C ASP A 237 -17.21 23.68 -42.91
N SER A 238 -17.43 24.33 -41.75
CA SER A 238 -17.10 23.78 -40.42
C SER A 238 -18.26 23.01 -39.77
N LEU A 239 -19.43 22.98 -40.41
CA LEU A 239 -20.57 22.16 -39.98
C LEU A 239 -20.25 20.67 -39.75
N PRO A 240 -19.51 19.96 -40.64
CA PRO A 240 -19.21 18.55 -40.42
C PRO A 240 -18.36 18.32 -39.16
N GLU A 241 -17.39 19.18 -38.87
CA GLU A 241 -16.53 19.07 -37.68
C GLU A 241 -17.29 19.39 -36.38
N ILE A 242 -18.20 20.37 -36.43
CA ILE A 242 -19.10 20.69 -35.30
C ILE A 242 -20.07 19.53 -35.04
N GLN A 243 -20.58 18.91 -36.10
CA GLN A 243 -21.47 17.76 -36.02
C GLN A 243 -20.76 16.55 -35.36
N GLU A 244 -19.51 16.27 -35.74
CA GLU A 244 -18.73 15.21 -35.10
C GLU A 244 -18.56 15.44 -33.58
N ILE A 245 -18.32 16.69 -33.16
CA ILE A 245 -18.14 17.02 -31.74
C ILE A 245 -19.45 16.92 -30.95
N LEU A 246 -20.60 17.16 -31.60
CA LEU A 246 -21.93 17.15 -31.00
C LEU A 246 -22.64 15.78 -31.07
N ASP A 247 -21.90 14.70 -31.30
CA ASP A 247 -22.42 13.33 -31.44
C ASP A 247 -23.41 13.19 -32.61
N ASP A 248 -23.03 13.72 -33.78
CA ASP A 248 -23.77 13.66 -35.05
C ASP A 248 -25.13 14.38 -35.09
N ASP A 249 -25.40 15.26 -34.12
CA ASP A 249 -26.63 16.04 -34.07
C ASP A 249 -26.58 17.26 -35.01
N GLU A 250 -27.07 17.04 -36.24
CA GLU A 250 -27.16 18.06 -37.29
C GLU A 250 -28.00 19.28 -36.86
N THR A 251 -29.04 19.08 -36.06
CA THR A 251 -29.91 20.20 -35.65
C THR A 251 -29.21 21.13 -34.67
N ARG A 252 -28.45 20.58 -33.71
CA ARG A 252 -27.64 21.39 -32.79
C ARG A 252 -26.50 22.09 -33.52
N ALA A 253 -25.83 21.43 -34.46
CA ALA A 253 -24.76 22.03 -35.26
C ALA A 253 -25.25 23.24 -36.06
N ARG A 254 -26.40 23.11 -36.76
CA ARG A 254 -27.01 24.23 -37.48
C ARG A 254 -27.46 25.37 -36.55
N ASN A 255 -28.06 25.03 -35.40
CA ASN A 255 -28.44 26.03 -34.40
C ASN A 255 -27.23 26.82 -33.85
N VAL A 256 -26.05 26.19 -33.73
CA VAL A 256 -24.81 26.88 -33.32
C VAL A 256 -24.34 27.85 -34.41
N LEU A 257 -24.41 27.46 -35.70
CA LEU A 257 -24.08 28.33 -36.82
C LEU A 257 -25.04 29.53 -36.90
N ASP A 258 -26.34 29.28 -36.81
CA ASP A 258 -27.37 30.33 -36.80
C ASP A 258 -27.22 31.26 -35.59
N ALA A 259 -26.91 30.69 -34.41
CA ALA A 259 -26.64 31.47 -33.22
C ALA A 259 -25.36 32.31 -33.33
N SER A 260 -24.33 31.84 -34.05
CA SER A 260 -23.14 32.65 -34.32
C SER A 260 -23.48 33.89 -35.14
N ARG A 261 -24.29 33.73 -36.21
CA ARG A 261 -24.77 34.85 -37.05
C ARG A 261 -25.67 35.83 -36.30
N ALA A 262 -26.46 35.33 -35.34
CA ALA A 262 -27.37 36.13 -34.52
C ALA A 262 -26.81 36.53 -33.15
N SER A 263 -25.51 36.28 -32.89
CA SER A 263 -24.93 36.42 -31.56
C SER A 263 -24.84 37.87 -31.11
N MET A 264 -25.27 38.13 -29.88
CA MET A 264 -25.16 39.44 -29.23
C MET A 264 -23.88 39.59 -28.39
N GLY A 265 -22.95 38.64 -28.49
CA GLY A 265 -21.69 38.68 -27.76
C GLY A 265 -20.75 39.82 -28.19
N SER A 266 -19.75 40.10 -27.36
CA SER A 266 -18.77 41.16 -27.61
C SER A 266 -17.59 40.65 -28.42
N ASP A 267 -17.04 41.49 -29.30
CA ASP A 267 -15.81 41.15 -30.02
C ASP A 267 -14.62 41.16 -29.05
N ILE A 268 -13.78 40.13 -29.14
CA ILE A 268 -12.62 39.94 -28.27
C ILE A 268 -11.33 40.20 -29.05
N SER A 269 -10.29 40.68 -28.36
CA SER A 269 -8.98 40.87 -28.97
C SER A 269 -8.34 39.52 -29.36
N GLU A 270 -7.55 39.50 -30.43
CA GLU A 270 -6.86 38.26 -30.88
C GLU A 270 -5.97 37.67 -29.77
N VAL A 271 -5.31 38.52 -28.98
CA VAL A 271 -4.46 38.10 -27.86
C VAL A 271 -5.26 37.40 -26.77
N ASP A 272 -6.43 37.94 -26.43
CA ASP A 272 -7.32 37.31 -25.44
C ASP A 272 -7.92 36.01 -25.97
N LEU A 273 -8.27 35.96 -27.25
CA LEU A 273 -8.78 34.76 -27.92
C LEU A 273 -7.75 33.62 -27.93
N ILE A 274 -6.47 33.93 -28.17
CA ILE A 274 -5.36 32.96 -28.09
C ILE A 274 -5.25 32.39 -26.67
N ASN A 275 -5.40 33.22 -25.64
CA ASN A 275 -5.36 32.75 -24.26
C ASN A 275 -6.56 31.87 -23.90
N ILE A 276 -7.77 32.23 -24.37
CA ILE A 276 -8.99 31.44 -24.14
C ILE A 276 -8.91 30.09 -24.86
N SER A 277 -8.47 30.07 -26.12
CA SER A 277 -8.29 28.85 -26.90
C SER A 277 -7.21 27.94 -26.29
N THR A 278 -6.08 28.48 -25.85
CA THR A 278 -5.04 27.72 -25.14
C THR A 278 -5.59 27.10 -23.83
N PHE A 279 -6.41 27.85 -23.09
CA PHE A 279 -7.05 27.35 -21.88
C PHE A 279 -8.05 26.23 -22.20
N ALA A 280 -8.89 26.41 -23.22
CA ALA A 280 -9.85 25.40 -23.68
C ALA A 280 -9.14 24.12 -24.16
N GLU A 281 -8.05 24.25 -24.92
CA GLU A 281 -7.21 23.13 -25.37
C GLU A 281 -6.64 22.36 -24.17
N ARG A 282 -6.21 23.09 -23.12
CA ARG A 282 -5.73 22.45 -21.88
C ARG A 282 -6.83 21.67 -21.16
N VAL A 283 -8.07 22.17 -21.17
CA VAL A 283 -9.23 21.45 -20.60
C VAL A 283 -9.52 20.17 -21.38
N VAL A 284 -9.46 20.21 -22.72
CA VAL A 284 -9.62 19.03 -23.58
C VAL A 284 -8.54 17.99 -23.28
N LYS A 285 -7.26 18.40 -23.28
CA LYS A 285 -6.12 17.52 -22.95
C LYS A 285 -6.24 16.90 -21.55
N LEU A 286 -6.73 17.64 -20.55
CA LEU A 286 -6.98 17.10 -19.21
C LEU A 286 -8.12 16.06 -19.19
N ALA A 287 -9.15 16.24 -20.02
CA ALA A 287 -10.25 15.30 -20.12
C ALA A 287 -9.84 14.01 -20.84
N GLU A 288 -8.98 14.11 -21.85
CA GLU A 288 -8.34 12.94 -22.49
C GLU A 288 -7.44 12.21 -21.51
N TYR A 289 -6.60 12.94 -20.76
CA TYR A 289 -5.76 12.35 -19.73
C TYR A 289 -6.58 11.63 -18.65
N ARG A 290 -7.74 12.17 -18.25
CA ARG A 290 -8.68 11.50 -17.34
C ARG A 290 -9.17 10.15 -17.91
N LYS A 291 -9.48 10.08 -19.21
CA LYS A 291 -9.87 8.82 -19.87
C LYS A 291 -8.71 7.82 -19.88
N ALA A 292 -7.50 8.26 -20.23
CA ALA A 292 -6.31 7.44 -20.21
C ALA A 292 -6.00 6.90 -18.79
N LEU A 293 -6.12 7.75 -17.76
CA LEU A 293 -5.91 7.36 -16.37
C LEU A 293 -6.92 6.32 -15.89
N ARG A 294 -8.18 6.38 -16.37
CA ARG A 294 -9.19 5.35 -16.10
C ARG A 294 -8.85 4.01 -16.75
N ALA A 295 -8.41 4.01 -18.01
CA ALA A 295 -7.97 2.79 -18.69
C ALA A 295 -6.78 2.16 -17.94
N TYR A 296 -5.78 2.96 -17.58
CA TYR A 296 -4.65 2.53 -16.75
C TYR A 296 -5.09 1.94 -15.40
N LEU A 297 -6.06 2.56 -14.73
CA LEU A 297 -6.58 2.07 -13.46
C LEU A 297 -7.25 0.69 -13.62
N ILE A 298 -7.99 0.46 -14.72
CA ILE A 298 -8.64 -0.83 -15.01
C ILE A 298 -7.58 -1.92 -15.20
N GLU A 299 -6.57 -1.66 -16.04
CA GLU A 299 -5.47 -2.60 -16.32
C GLU A 299 -4.65 -2.93 -15.06
N LYS A 300 -4.33 -1.91 -14.24
CA LYS A 300 -3.61 -2.18 -12.99
C LYS A 300 -4.45 -2.90 -11.96
N MET A 301 -5.75 -2.62 -11.92
CA MET A 301 -6.63 -3.30 -10.97
C MET A 301 -6.84 -4.77 -11.34
N SER A 302 -6.88 -5.14 -12.62
CA SER A 302 -6.97 -6.55 -13.02
C SER A 302 -5.74 -7.36 -12.61
N ILE A 303 -4.55 -6.74 -12.55
CA ILE A 303 -3.31 -7.39 -12.08
C ILE A 303 -3.28 -7.50 -10.55
N VAL A 304 -3.68 -6.44 -9.83
CA VAL A 304 -3.49 -6.35 -8.37
C VAL A 304 -4.67 -6.97 -7.60
N ALA A 305 -5.90 -6.71 -8.01
CA ALA A 305 -7.12 -7.16 -7.33
C ALA A 305 -8.25 -7.52 -8.32
N PRO A 306 -8.07 -8.62 -9.08
CA PRO A 306 -9.05 -9.11 -10.05
C PRO A 306 -10.41 -9.46 -9.43
N ASN A 307 -10.43 -10.18 -8.30
CA ASN A 307 -11.69 -10.64 -7.71
C ASN A 307 -12.55 -9.50 -7.16
N LEU A 308 -11.91 -8.54 -6.49
CA LEU A 308 -12.58 -7.36 -5.96
C LEU A 308 -13.16 -6.50 -7.10
N SER A 309 -12.44 -6.40 -8.22
CA SER A 309 -12.89 -5.70 -9.43
C SER A 309 -14.10 -6.34 -10.06
N ALA A 310 -14.06 -7.66 -10.30
CA ALA A 310 -15.18 -8.40 -10.84
C ALA A 310 -16.44 -8.27 -9.96
N LEU A 311 -16.25 -8.22 -8.63
CA LEU A 311 -17.36 -8.13 -7.68
C LEU A 311 -18.05 -6.76 -7.65
N ILE A 312 -17.31 -5.64 -7.52
CA ILE A 312 -17.90 -4.29 -7.28
C ILE A 312 -17.59 -3.25 -8.36
N GLY A 313 -16.71 -3.58 -9.32
CA GLY A 313 -16.17 -2.65 -10.30
C GLY A 313 -14.88 -1.98 -9.82
N GLU A 314 -14.02 -1.63 -10.77
CA GLU A 314 -12.64 -1.19 -10.59
C GLU A 314 -12.57 0.15 -9.86
N THR A 315 -13.44 1.10 -10.21
CA THR A 315 -13.43 2.46 -9.62
C THR A 315 -13.82 2.45 -8.14
N ILE A 316 -14.80 1.63 -7.76
CA ILE A 316 -15.24 1.50 -6.36
C ILE A 316 -14.22 0.69 -5.57
N ALA A 317 -13.68 -0.38 -6.16
CA ALA A 317 -12.58 -1.16 -5.59
C ALA A 317 -11.37 -0.28 -5.27
N ALA A 318 -10.92 0.53 -6.24
CA ALA A 318 -9.83 1.48 -6.07
C ALA A 318 -10.09 2.47 -4.92
N ARG A 319 -11.31 2.99 -4.83
CA ARG A 319 -11.68 3.92 -3.76
C ARG A 319 -11.69 3.24 -2.39
N LEU A 320 -12.09 1.97 -2.29
CA LEU A 320 -11.99 1.19 -1.05
C LEU A 320 -10.54 0.97 -0.62
N ILE A 321 -9.66 0.58 -1.56
CA ILE A 321 -8.22 0.38 -1.30
C ILE A 321 -7.58 1.68 -0.85
N SER A 322 -7.83 2.78 -1.57
CA SER A 322 -7.31 4.12 -1.24
C SER A 322 -7.76 4.59 0.14
N HIS A 323 -9.03 4.41 0.50
CA HIS A 323 -9.53 4.81 1.80
C HIS A 323 -9.01 3.91 2.95
N ALA A 324 -8.67 2.65 2.67
CA ALA A 324 -8.00 1.77 3.63
C ALA A 324 -6.48 2.01 3.72
N GLY A 325 -5.90 2.71 2.75
CA GLY A 325 -4.48 3.03 2.65
C GLY A 325 -3.59 1.93 2.06
N SER A 326 -4.08 0.69 2.00
CA SER A 326 -3.44 -0.42 1.28
C SER A 326 -4.43 -1.58 1.11
N LEU A 327 -4.17 -2.46 0.14
CA LEU A 327 -4.93 -3.70 -0.05
C LEU A 327 -4.75 -4.63 1.16
N THR A 328 -3.54 -4.67 1.73
CA THR A 328 -3.23 -5.45 2.94
C THR A 328 -4.02 -4.97 4.16
N ASN A 329 -4.20 -3.65 4.33
CA ASN A 329 -5.02 -3.10 5.42
C ASN A 329 -6.50 -3.36 5.19
N LEU A 330 -6.97 -3.27 3.93
CA LEU A 330 -8.33 -3.60 3.57
C LEU A 330 -8.66 -5.07 3.87
N ALA A 331 -7.73 -6.00 3.59
CA ALA A 331 -7.87 -7.42 3.88
C ALA A 331 -7.97 -7.71 5.39
N LYS A 332 -7.23 -6.93 6.21
CA LYS A 332 -7.26 -7.01 7.68
C LYS A 332 -8.55 -6.43 8.28
N TYR A 333 -9.21 -5.50 7.61
CA TYR A 333 -10.46 -4.93 8.11
C TYR A 333 -11.57 -5.99 8.21
N PRO A 334 -12.39 -5.95 9.28
CA PRO A 334 -13.58 -6.79 9.33
C PRO A 334 -14.64 -6.25 8.36
N ALA A 335 -15.50 -7.14 7.86
CA ALA A 335 -16.55 -6.77 6.91
C ALA A 335 -17.50 -5.66 7.43
N SER A 336 -17.71 -5.58 8.75
CA SER A 336 -18.49 -4.49 9.36
C SER A 336 -17.85 -3.11 9.18
N THR A 337 -16.52 -3.03 9.14
CA THR A 337 -15.79 -1.79 8.86
C THR A 337 -15.84 -1.47 7.38
N VAL A 338 -15.63 -2.47 6.50
CA VAL A 338 -15.78 -2.32 5.04
C VAL A 338 -17.18 -1.80 4.68
N GLN A 339 -18.21 -2.23 5.39
CA GLN A 339 -19.59 -1.77 5.17
C GLN A 339 -19.76 -0.24 5.31
N ILE A 340 -19.05 0.36 6.25
CA ILE A 340 -19.20 1.78 6.63
C ILE A 340 -18.02 2.65 6.18
N LEU A 341 -17.06 2.07 5.45
CA LEU A 341 -15.86 2.75 4.97
C LEU A 341 -16.25 3.99 4.14
N GLY A 342 -15.69 5.16 4.45
CA GLY A 342 -16.03 6.48 3.89
C GLY A 342 -17.24 7.20 4.53
N ALA A 343 -17.94 6.56 5.47
CA ALA A 343 -19.01 7.18 6.27
C ALA A 343 -18.61 7.44 7.73
N GLU A 344 -17.31 7.44 8.05
CA GLU A 344 -16.78 7.52 9.41
C GLU A 344 -17.20 8.82 10.10
N LYS A 345 -17.19 9.95 9.39
CA LYS A 345 -17.62 11.24 9.95
C LYS A 345 -19.08 11.21 10.40
N ALA A 346 -19.95 10.56 9.63
CA ALA A 346 -21.35 10.41 9.98
C ALA A 346 -21.53 9.41 11.14
N LEU A 347 -20.75 8.33 11.15
CA LEU A 347 -20.72 7.36 12.23
C LEU A 347 -20.30 7.99 13.56
N PHE A 348 -19.18 8.71 13.59
CA PHE A 348 -18.69 9.37 14.81
C PHE A 348 -19.64 10.46 15.29
N ARG A 349 -20.29 11.19 14.38
CA ARG A 349 -21.32 12.15 14.75
C ARG A 349 -22.52 11.44 15.40
N ALA A 350 -23.02 10.36 14.80
CA ALA A 350 -24.12 9.58 15.35
C ALA A 350 -23.78 8.95 16.72
N LEU A 351 -22.55 8.46 16.89
CA LEU A 351 -22.09 7.93 18.17
C LEU A 351 -22.04 9.01 19.26
N LYS A 352 -21.58 10.22 18.93
CA LYS A 352 -21.56 11.37 19.85
C LYS A 352 -22.96 11.84 20.23
N THR A 353 -23.87 11.91 19.26
CA THR A 353 -25.24 12.38 19.49
C THR A 353 -26.20 11.25 19.90
N LYS A 354 -25.71 10.01 20.03
CA LYS A 354 -26.54 8.79 20.19
C LYS A 354 -27.66 8.68 19.15
N GLY A 355 -27.42 9.17 17.94
CA GLY A 355 -28.31 9.09 16.80
C GLY A 355 -28.18 7.78 16.01
N ASN A 356 -28.93 7.68 14.91
CA ASN A 356 -28.87 6.52 14.02
C ASN A 356 -27.52 6.45 13.30
N THR A 357 -26.86 5.30 13.39
CA THR A 357 -25.60 5.05 12.69
C THR A 357 -25.82 4.85 11.18
N PRO A 358 -24.89 5.28 10.33
CA PRO A 358 -24.96 5.03 8.90
C PRO A 358 -24.87 3.51 8.62
N LYS A 359 -25.62 3.05 7.62
CA LYS A 359 -25.70 1.63 7.23
C LYS A 359 -24.79 1.26 6.05
N TYR A 360 -24.21 2.25 5.38
CA TYR A 360 -23.39 2.08 4.18
C TYR A 360 -22.44 3.27 4.04
N GLY A 361 -21.27 3.02 3.45
CA GLY A 361 -20.30 4.03 3.05
C GLY A 361 -20.07 4.01 1.54
N LEU A 362 -18.82 3.92 1.10
CA LEU A 362 -18.40 3.94 -0.30
C LEU A 362 -19.06 2.84 -1.15
N ILE A 363 -19.31 1.67 -0.55
CA ILE A 363 -20.01 0.57 -1.23
C ILE A 363 -21.43 0.94 -1.67
N TYR A 364 -22.04 2.01 -1.13
CA TYR A 364 -23.36 2.48 -1.56
C TYR A 364 -23.43 2.82 -3.05
N HIS A 365 -22.31 3.23 -3.64
CA HIS A 365 -22.21 3.55 -5.07
C HIS A 365 -22.19 2.31 -5.97
N SER A 366 -22.18 1.10 -5.42
CA SER A 366 -22.28 -0.12 -6.21
C SER A 366 -23.64 -0.25 -6.90
N SER A 367 -23.63 -0.79 -8.12
CA SER A 367 -24.84 -1.05 -8.91
C SER A 367 -25.84 -1.95 -8.18
N PHE A 368 -25.37 -2.94 -7.41
CA PHE A 368 -26.21 -3.85 -6.62
C PHE A 368 -27.07 -3.13 -5.58
N ILE A 369 -26.49 -2.16 -4.86
CA ILE A 369 -27.23 -1.40 -3.85
C ILE A 369 -28.15 -0.36 -4.50
N GLY A 370 -27.77 0.17 -5.66
CA GLY A 370 -28.61 1.05 -6.47
C GLY A 370 -29.92 0.37 -6.90
N ARG A 371 -29.83 -0.88 -7.39
CA ARG A 371 -30.98 -1.68 -7.83
C ARG A 371 -31.88 -2.15 -6.68
N ALA A 372 -31.30 -2.37 -5.50
CA ALA A 372 -32.03 -2.87 -4.35
C ALA A 372 -33.12 -1.90 -3.84
N GLY A 373 -34.30 -2.44 -3.51
CA GLY A 373 -35.36 -1.68 -2.84
C GLY A 373 -34.91 -1.09 -1.49
N SER A 374 -35.39 0.11 -1.15
CA SER A 374 -34.94 0.91 0.01
C SER A 374 -34.97 0.17 1.35
N LYS A 375 -35.92 -0.77 1.54
CA LYS A 375 -36.02 -1.60 2.76
C LYS A 375 -34.88 -2.63 2.86
N HIS A 376 -34.37 -3.12 1.74
CA HIS A 376 -33.38 -4.21 1.66
C HIS A 376 -31.94 -3.70 1.50
N LYS A 377 -31.73 -2.43 1.13
CA LYS A 377 -30.40 -1.82 0.94
C LYS A 377 -29.41 -2.09 2.07
N GLY A 378 -29.83 -2.00 3.33
CA GLY A 378 -28.96 -2.27 4.48
C GLY A 378 -28.56 -3.74 4.64
N ARG A 379 -29.44 -4.68 4.24
CA ARG A 379 -29.16 -6.12 4.30
C ARG A 379 -28.21 -6.54 3.19
N ILE A 380 -28.44 -6.01 1.98
CA ILE A 380 -27.58 -6.26 0.81
C ILE A 380 -26.21 -5.62 1.01
N SER A 381 -26.14 -4.40 1.53
CA SER A 381 -24.87 -3.74 1.85
C SER A 381 -23.98 -4.57 2.80
N ARG A 382 -24.57 -5.16 3.85
CA ARG A 382 -23.84 -6.07 4.73
C ARG A 382 -23.38 -7.33 4.00
N PHE A 383 -24.24 -7.92 3.16
CA PHE A 383 -23.90 -9.11 2.40
C PHE A 383 -22.76 -8.84 1.41
N LEU A 384 -22.83 -7.73 0.67
CA LEU A 384 -21.80 -7.27 -0.24
C LEU A 384 -20.49 -7.02 0.50
N ALA A 385 -20.50 -6.31 1.63
CA ALA A 385 -19.30 -6.06 2.42
C ALA A 385 -18.61 -7.36 2.88
N ASN A 386 -19.38 -8.39 3.26
CA ASN A 386 -18.83 -9.70 3.58
C ASN A 386 -18.13 -10.34 2.37
N LYS A 387 -18.75 -10.26 1.18
CA LYS A 387 -18.20 -10.82 -0.07
C LYS A 387 -16.97 -10.04 -0.53
N CYS A 388 -16.99 -8.71 -0.44
CA CYS A 388 -15.82 -7.86 -0.71
C CYS A 388 -14.65 -8.17 0.23
N SER A 389 -14.91 -8.40 1.52
CA SER A 389 -13.85 -8.75 2.48
C SER A 389 -13.22 -10.11 2.18
N ILE A 390 -14.01 -11.09 1.70
CA ILE A 390 -13.49 -12.38 1.24
C ILE A 390 -12.66 -12.21 -0.03
N ALA A 391 -13.22 -11.55 -1.05
CA ALA A 391 -12.52 -11.28 -2.32
C ALA A 391 -11.18 -10.56 -2.10
N CYS A 392 -11.18 -9.51 -1.27
CA CYS A 392 -9.98 -8.74 -0.94
C CYS A 392 -8.90 -9.59 -0.24
N ARG A 393 -9.29 -10.58 0.58
CA ARG A 393 -8.32 -11.47 1.23
C ARG A 393 -7.71 -12.45 0.24
N ILE A 394 -8.53 -12.99 -0.67
CA ILE A 394 -8.05 -13.84 -1.76
C ILE A 394 -7.07 -13.04 -2.63
N ASP A 395 -7.47 -11.85 -3.07
CA ASP A 395 -6.64 -10.95 -3.89
C ASP A 395 -5.36 -10.46 -3.19
N CYS A 396 -5.28 -10.50 -1.86
CA CYS A 396 -4.11 -10.03 -1.11
C CYS A 396 -3.13 -11.16 -0.74
N PHE A 397 -3.63 -12.38 -0.52
CA PHE A 397 -2.83 -13.50 -0.01
C PHE A 397 -2.66 -14.64 -1.00
N SER A 398 -3.35 -14.64 -2.14
CA SER A 398 -3.11 -15.59 -3.23
C SER A 398 -1.85 -15.18 -4.01
N ASP A 399 -0.99 -16.12 -4.39
CA ASP A 399 0.20 -15.80 -5.19
C ASP A 399 -0.15 -15.51 -6.65
N VAL A 400 -1.10 -16.27 -7.22
CA VAL A 400 -1.65 -16.08 -8.57
C VAL A 400 -3.10 -15.62 -8.48
N PRO A 401 -3.38 -14.32 -8.63
CA PRO A 401 -4.74 -13.82 -8.48
C PRO A 401 -5.57 -14.14 -9.73
N THR A 402 -6.68 -14.88 -9.56
CA THR A 402 -7.61 -15.24 -10.63
C THR A 402 -8.90 -14.41 -10.56
N ASN A 403 -9.67 -14.30 -11.65
CA ASN A 403 -10.97 -13.59 -11.67
C ASN A 403 -12.18 -14.46 -11.23
N LYS A 404 -12.03 -15.78 -11.25
CA LYS A 404 -13.12 -16.75 -11.12
C LYS A 404 -13.83 -16.69 -9.77
N PHE A 405 -13.09 -16.42 -8.69
CA PHE A 405 -13.73 -16.24 -7.38
C PHE A 405 -14.60 -14.99 -7.34
N GLY A 406 -14.15 -13.90 -7.96
CA GLY A 406 -14.88 -12.64 -8.07
C GLY A 406 -16.20 -12.81 -8.80
N GLU A 407 -16.19 -13.53 -9.93
CA GLU A 407 -17.39 -13.85 -10.71
C GLU A 407 -18.37 -14.73 -9.93
N ALA A 408 -17.89 -15.79 -9.27
CA ALA A 408 -18.72 -16.64 -8.44
C ALA A 408 -19.35 -15.86 -7.25
N LEU A 409 -18.58 -14.99 -6.61
CA LEU A 409 -19.08 -14.12 -5.54
C LEU A 409 -20.08 -13.09 -6.06
N ARG A 410 -19.89 -12.58 -7.28
CA ARG A 410 -20.81 -11.67 -7.96
C ARG A 410 -22.15 -12.36 -8.24
N ALA A 411 -22.12 -13.56 -8.81
CA ALA A 411 -23.32 -14.37 -9.05
C ALA A 411 -24.12 -14.60 -7.75
N GLN A 412 -23.45 -14.87 -6.64
CA GLN A 412 -24.12 -14.99 -5.34
C GLN A 412 -24.80 -13.70 -4.86
N VAL A 413 -24.20 -12.54 -5.12
CA VAL A 413 -24.82 -11.25 -4.78
C VAL A 413 -26.05 -11.01 -5.66
N GLU A 414 -25.99 -11.38 -6.94
CA GLU A 414 -27.12 -11.30 -7.87
C GLU A 414 -28.26 -12.26 -7.49
N GLU A 415 -27.97 -13.52 -7.18
CA GLU A 415 -28.95 -14.46 -6.63
C GLU A 415 -29.60 -13.90 -5.37
N ARG A 416 -28.81 -13.28 -4.49
CA ARG A 416 -29.32 -12.71 -3.25
C ARG A 416 -30.21 -11.49 -3.49
N LEU A 417 -29.92 -10.68 -4.51
CA LEU A 417 -30.77 -9.58 -4.95
C LEU A 417 -32.10 -10.13 -5.48
N ASN A 418 -32.05 -11.11 -6.38
CA ASN A 418 -33.21 -11.77 -6.96
C ASN A 418 -34.09 -12.44 -5.89
N PHE A 419 -33.50 -13.02 -4.85
CA PHE A 419 -34.25 -13.56 -3.71
C PHE A 419 -35.09 -12.50 -2.99
N PHE A 420 -34.60 -11.26 -2.87
CA PHE A 420 -35.38 -10.19 -2.24
C PHE A 420 -36.52 -9.68 -3.13
N GLU A 421 -36.43 -9.88 -4.44
CA GLU A 421 -37.47 -9.48 -5.40
C GLU A 421 -38.50 -10.61 -5.63
N THR A 422 -38.04 -11.84 -5.82
CA THR A 422 -38.84 -12.99 -6.28
C THR A 422 -39.03 -14.09 -5.25
N GLY A 423 -38.20 -14.12 -4.18
CA GLY A 423 -38.21 -15.19 -3.18
C GLY A 423 -37.50 -16.49 -3.59
N ALA A 424 -36.84 -16.55 -4.76
CA ALA A 424 -36.14 -17.74 -5.25
C ALA A 424 -34.98 -18.19 -4.34
N PRO A 425 -34.79 -19.51 -4.09
CA PRO A 425 -33.78 -20.00 -3.16
C PRO A 425 -32.36 -19.66 -3.63
N VAL A 426 -31.50 -19.27 -2.68
CA VAL A 426 -30.11 -18.90 -2.93
C VAL A 426 -29.19 -20.11 -2.82
N SER A 427 -28.13 -20.15 -3.64
CA SER A 427 -27.09 -21.17 -3.55
C SER A 427 -26.30 -21.08 -2.24
N LYS A 428 -25.72 -22.22 -1.82
CA LYS A 428 -24.83 -22.25 -0.64
C LYS A 428 -23.46 -21.73 -1.04
N ASN A 429 -22.79 -21.11 -0.07
CA ASN A 429 -21.45 -20.56 -0.31
C ASN A 429 -20.39 -21.62 -0.61
N SER A 430 -20.50 -22.80 0.02
CA SER A 430 -19.60 -23.94 -0.24
C SER A 430 -19.59 -24.33 -1.70
N ASP A 431 -20.78 -24.46 -2.27
CA ASP A 431 -20.99 -25.05 -3.58
C ASP A 431 -20.49 -24.09 -4.68
N ALA A 432 -20.68 -22.79 -4.50
CA ALA A 432 -20.16 -21.78 -5.41
C ALA A 432 -18.63 -21.65 -5.35
N ILE A 433 -18.02 -21.79 -4.16
CA ILE A 433 -16.55 -21.76 -4.02
C ILE A 433 -15.94 -23.03 -4.61
N GLN A 434 -16.56 -24.19 -4.43
CA GLN A 434 -16.14 -25.44 -5.09
C GLN A 434 -16.23 -25.34 -6.61
N LYS A 435 -17.29 -24.72 -7.15
CA LYS A 435 -17.38 -24.43 -8.59
C LYS A 435 -16.26 -23.52 -9.08
N ALA A 436 -15.90 -22.49 -8.32
CA ALA A 436 -14.78 -21.63 -8.67
C ALA A 436 -13.43 -22.38 -8.63
N LEU A 437 -13.21 -23.22 -7.61
CA LEU A 437 -12.00 -24.03 -7.47
C LEU A 437 -11.88 -25.07 -8.60
N THR A 438 -12.96 -25.77 -8.92
CA THR A 438 -13.00 -26.74 -10.03
C THR A 438 -12.79 -26.06 -11.37
N ALA A 439 -13.36 -24.87 -11.58
CA ALA A 439 -13.08 -24.09 -12.78
C ALA A 439 -11.61 -23.69 -12.85
N ILE A 440 -10.99 -23.24 -11.75
CA ILE A 440 -9.55 -22.89 -11.74
C ILE A 440 -8.68 -24.12 -12.08
N ALA A 441 -8.99 -25.28 -11.50
CA ALA A 441 -8.29 -26.52 -11.80
C ALA A 441 -8.47 -26.98 -13.26
N ALA A 442 -9.63 -26.69 -13.87
CA ALA A 442 -9.87 -27.02 -15.28
C ALA A 442 -9.04 -26.15 -16.24
N ASP A 443 -8.84 -24.87 -15.93
CA ASP A 443 -7.97 -24.02 -16.78
C ASP A 443 -6.50 -24.41 -16.66
N LEU A 444 -6.05 -24.82 -15.46
CA LEU A 444 -4.67 -25.27 -15.26
C LEU A 444 -4.39 -26.63 -15.91
N GLY A 445 -5.41 -27.48 -16.07
CA GLY A 445 -5.27 -28.78 -16.76
C GLY A 445 -5.42 -28.72 -18.28
N ASP A 446 -5.71 -27.55 -18.87
CA ASP A 446 -5.80 -27.34 -20.32
C ASP A 446 -4.51 -26.71 -20.88
N ASP A 447 -3.57 -26.30 -20.02
CA ASP A 447 -2.26 -25.72 -20.38
C ASP A 447 -1.15 -26.79 -20.57
N GLU A 448 -1.44 -28.09 -20.49
CA GLU A 448 -0.46 -29.19 -20.65
C GLU A 448 -0.31 -29.73 -22.10
N ASP A 449 -1.04 -29.21 -23.10
CA ASP A 449 -1.01 -29.76 -24.47
C ASP A 449 -0.23 -28.91 -25.52
N ASP A 450 0.39 -27.79 -25.17
CA ASP A 450 1.27 -27.03 -26.09
C ASP A 450 2.37 -26.25 -25.31
N ASP A 451 3.48 -26.92 -25.01
CA ASP A 451 4.88 -26.42 -25.07
C ASP A 451 5.80 -27.26 -24.15
N ASP A 452 6.38 -28.32 -24.71
CA ASP A 452 7.61 -28.92 -24.16
C ASP A 452 8.76 -27.89 -24.26
N ASP A 453 9.50 -27.73 -23.16
CA ASP A 453 10.76 -26.99 -22.98
C ASP A 453 10.69 -25.52 -22.49
N GLU A 454 10.43 -25.29 -21.20
CA GLU A 454 11.29 -24.46 -20.32
C GLU A 454 10.89 -24.59 -18.84
N GLU A 455 11.88 -24.84 -17.96
CA GLU A 455 11.72 -25.09 -16.53
C GLU A 455 10.92 -24.00 -15.78
N GLY A 456 9.79 -24.41 -15.21
CA GLY A 456 8.99 -23.62 -14.28
C GLY A 456 8.08 -24.51 -13.45
N ASP A 457 8.67 -25.33 -12.56
CA ASP A 457 7.93 -26.10 -11.55
C ASP A 457 7.02 -25.15 -10.73
N VAL A 458 5.71 -25.25 -10.94
CA VAL A 458 4.70 -24.76 -10.01
C VAL A 458 3.81 -25.96 -9.65
N ASP A 459 4.02 -26.47 -8.44
CA ASP A 459 3.51 -27.74 -7.94
C ASP A 459 1.97 -27.92 -8.04
N ASP A 460 1.50 -28.76 -8.97
CA ASP A 460 0.13 -29.33 -9.01
C ASP A 460 -0.29 -30.01 -7.68
N VAL A 461 0.69 -30.34 -6.86
CA VAL A 461 0.52 -30.94 -5.55
C VAL A 461 -0.20 -29.98 -4.60
N GLU A 462 0.10 -28.67 -4.63
CA GLU A 462 -0.45 -27.70 -3.65
C GLU A 462 -1.95 -27.40 -3.86
N ILE A 463 -2.41 -27.39 -5.12
CA ILE A 463 -3.83 -27.10 -5.44
C ILE A 463 -4.70 -28.32 -5.15
N SER A 464 -4.22 -29.53 -5.49
CA SER A 464 -4.92 -30.77 -5.16
C SER A 464 -5.02 -31.00 -3.65
N GLU A 465 -3.99 -30.58 -2.89
CA GLU A 465 -4.00 -30.58 -1.42
C GLU A 465 -4.95 -29.52 -0.86
N ALA A 466 -5.02 -28.32 -1.44
CA ALA A 466 -5.96 -27.29 -1.02
C ALA A 466 -7.43 -27.72 -1.20
N VAL A 467 -7.77 -28.40 -2.31
CA VAL A 467 -9.11 -28.97 -2.54
C VAL A 467 -9.43 -30.06 -1.51
N LYS A 468 -8.49 -30.99 -1.26
CA LYS A 468 -8.64 -32.05 -0.24
C LYS A 468 -8.76 -31.49 1.18
N GLN A 469 -8.01 -30.42 1.49
CA GLN A 469 -8.06 -29.76 2.79
C GLN A 469 -9.40 -29.05 3.00
N VAL A 470 -9.94 -28.39 1.96
CA VAL A 470 -11.29 -27.79 2.02
C VAL A 470 -12.37 -28.86 2.20
N GLU A 471 -12.25 -30.02 1.55
CA GLU A 471 -13.18 -31.14 1.76
C GLU A 471 -13.10 -31.72 3.17
N LYS A 472 -11.89 -31.82 3.73
CA LYS A 472 -11.64 -32.29 5.10
C LYS A 472 -12.18 -31.32 6.15
N ASP A 473 -11.93 -30.02 5.99
CA ASP A 473 -12.45 -28.96 6.86
C ASP A 473 -13.99 -28.89 6.80
N GLN A 474 -14.58 -29.12 5.61
CA GLN A 474 -16.03 -29.23 5.46
C GLN A 474 -16.61 -30.48 6.16
N ALA A 475 -15.91 -31.61 6.10
CA ALA A 475 -16.31 -32.83 6.79
C ALA A 475 -16.24 -32.68 8.33
N GLU A 476 -15.21 -32.00 8.85
CA GLU A 476 -15.08 -31.69 10.27
C GLU A 476 -16.16 -30.69 10.75
N SER A 477 -16.49 -29.68 9.94
CA SER A 477 -17.57 -28.73 10.26
C SER A 477 -18.95 -29.38 10.33
N LYS A 478 -19.20 -30.45 9.56
CA LYS A 478 -20.42 -31.26 9.62
C LYS A 478 -20.45 -32.16 10.86
N LYS A 479 -19.29 -32.69 11.29
CA LYS A 479 -19.15 -33.52 12.51
C LYS A 479 -19.33 -32.72 13.81
N ASN A 480 -18.93 -31.44 13.82
CA ASN A 480 -19.05 -30.56 14.99
C ASN A 480 -20.43 -29.88 15.15
N ARG A 481 -21.42 -30.19 14.31
CA ARG A 481 -22.82 -29.82 14.57
C ARG A 481 -23.46 -30.83 15.54
N GLY A 482 -23.11 -30.70 16.82
CA GLY A 482 -23.87 -31.33 17.90
C GLY A 482 -25.34 -30.87 17.89
N PRO A 483 -26.27 -31.66 18.48
CA PRO A 483 -27.68 -31.32 18.49
C PRO A 483 -27.88 -29.95 19.16
N LEU A 484 -28.68 -29.09 18.52
CA LEU A 484 -28.99 -27.75 19.01
C LEU A 484 -29.49 -27.80 20.46
N ASP A 485 -28.94 -26.95 21.32
CA ASP A 485 -29.37 -26.73 22.70
C ASP A 485 -30.89 -26.44 22.73
N PRO A 486 -31.71 -27.24 23.45
CA PRO A 486 -33.17 -27.10 23.48
C PRO A 486 -33.65 -25.72 23.96
N ALA A 487 -32.78 -24.91 24.58
CA ALA A 487 -33.09 -23.54 24.97
C ALA A 487 -33.17 -22.56 23.79
N LEU A 488 -32.46 -22.80 22.69
CA LEU A 488 -32.47 -21.92 21.51
C LEU A 488 -33.66 -22.18 20.56
N ALA A 489 -34.23 -23.39 20.56
CA ALA A 489 -35.42 -23.71 19.78
C ALA A 489 -36.68 -23.00 20.30
N LYS A 490 -36.77 -22.74 21.62
CA LYS A 490 -37.90 -22.02 22.23
C LYS A 490 -37.92 -20.50 21.98
N ILE A 491 -36.78 -19.91 21.61
CA ILE A 491 -36.64 -18.47 21.34
C ILE A 491 -37.07 -18.11 19.92
N VAL A 492 -37.04 -19.06 18.98
CA VAL A 492 -37.47 -18.85 17.58
C VAL A 492 -39.00 -18.95 17.42
N ALA A 493 -39.70 -19.62 18.35
CA ALA A 493 -41.14 -19.86 18.28
C ALA A 493 -42.02 -18.84 19.02
N SER A 494 -41.47 -17.77 19.62
CA SER A 494 -42.20 -16.88 20.56
C SER A 494 -42.11 -15.37 20.23
N LYS A 495 -42.21 -14.99 18.96
CA LYS A 495 -42.26 -13.58 18.51
C LYS A 495 -43.62 -13.14 17.96
N ASP A 496 -44.69 -13.44 18.70
CA ASP A 496 -45.91 -12.64 18.71
C ASP A 496 -46.10 -12.09 20.15
N ALA A 497 -46.34 -10.78 20.30
CA ALA A 497 -46.19 -9.96 21.52
C ALA A 497 -47.31 -10.14 22.59
N PRO A 498 -47.39 -9.40 23.75
CA PRO A 498 -46.44 -8.54 24.50
C PRO A 498 -46.34 -8.79 26.06
N VAL A 499 -45.31 -8.18 26.69
CA VAL A 499 -45.10 -7.75 28.11
C VAL A 499 -45.50 -8.65 29.31
N ALA A 500 -44.50 -9.06 30.12
CA ALA A 500 -44.44 -8.92 31.60
C ALA A 500 -43.17 -9.60 32.21
N SER A 501 -42.48 -8.92 33.11
CA SER A 501 -41.34 -9.43 33.90
C SER A 501 -41.77 -10.23 35.13
N PRO A 502 -41.00 -11.26 35.59
CA PRO A 502 -40.40 -11.17 36.94
C PRO A 502 -39.01 -11.82 37.12
N LYS A 503 -38.45 -11.56 38.32
CA LYS A 503 -37.07 -11.72 38.81
C LYS A 503 -36.81 -13.04 39.59
N LYS A 504 -35.51 -13.25 39.88
CA LYS A 504 -34.84 -13.87 41.07
C LYS A 504 -34.52 -15.37 41.02
N GLU A 505 -33.22 -15.68 40.89
CA GLU A 505 -32.37 -16.31 41.93
C GLU A 505 -30.96 -16.60 41.40
N LYS A 506 -29.97 -15.80 41.81
CA LYS A 506 -28.52 -16.08 41.92
C LYS A 506 -27.79 -14.77 42.27
N LYS A 507 -28.23 -14.20 43.39
CA LYS A 507 -27.60 -13.14 44.18
C LYS A 507 -26.93 -13.92 45.31
N ASP A 508 -25.62 -14.13 45.32
CA ASP A 508 -24.83 -13.59 46.44
C ASP A 508 -23.29 -13.60 46.21
N LYS A 509 -22.77 -14.10 45.09
CA LYS A 509 -21.31 -14.12 44.83
C LYS A 509 -20.77 -12.96 43.96
N LYS A 510 -21.65 -12.11 43.42
CA LYS A 510 -21.27 -11.01 42.50
C LYS A 510 -21.12 -9.64 43.18
N GLU A 511 -21.66 -9.45 44.39
CA GLU A 511 -21.74 -8.13 45.04
C GLU A 511 -20.42 -7.58 45.62
N LYS A 512 -19.38 -8.40 45.83
CA LYS A 512 -18.08 -7.91 46.33
C LYS A 512 -17.11 -7.44 45.23
N LYS A 513 -17.23 -7.94 43.99
CA LYS A 513 -16.35 -7.55 42.87
C LYS A 513 -16.89 -6.35 42.08
N ASP A 514 -18.22 -6.17 42.02
CA ASP A 514 -18.85 -5.04 41.34
C ASP A 514 -18.74 -3.69 42.08
N LYS A 515 -18.36 -3.68 43.37
CA LYS A 515 -18.22 -2.44 44.17
C LYS A 515 -16.85 -1.76 44.01
N SER A 516 -15.77 -2.50 43.78
CA SER A 516 -14.44 -1.91 43.50
C SER A 516 -14.41 -1.30 42.11
N ASP A 517 -14.89 -2.04 41.09
CA ASP A 517 -14.86 -1.59 39.70
C ASP A 517 -15.79 -0.40 39.42
N LYS A 518 -16.85 -0.21 40.21
CA LYS A 518 -17.73 0.97 40.12
C LYS A 518 -17.11 2.24 40.73
N LYS A 519 -16.19 2.10 41.70
CA LYS A 519 -15.56 3.25 42.36
C LYS A 519 -14.48 3.84 41.46
N ASP A 520 -13.63 2.99 40.88
CA ASP A 520 -12.56 3.40 39.97
C ASP A 520 -13.09 4.00 38.66
N LYS A 521 -14.21 3.47 38.15
CA LYS A 521 -14.87 3.99 36.94
C LYS A 521 -15.59 5.33 37.17
N LYS A 522 -15.94 5.65 38.42
CA LYS A 522 -16.57 6.93 38.79
C LYS A 522 -15.52 8.02 39.05
N GLU A 523 -14.35 7.67 39.58
CA GLU A 523 -13.21 8.60 39.71
C GLU A 523 -12.58 8.94 38.37
N LYS A 524 -12.41 7.95 37.47
CA LYS A 524 -11.91 8.20 36.11
C LYS A 524 -12.81 9.14 35.30
N ARG A 525 -14.14 8.94 35.39
CA ARG A 525 -15.13 9.83 34.74
C ARG A 525 -15.13 11.26 35.29
N LYS A 526 -14.82 11.46 36.57
CA LYS A 526 -14.72 12.81 37.15
C LYS A 526 -13.48 13.55 36.66
N ARG A 527 -12.34 12.85 36.54
CA ARG A 527 -11.12 13.43 35.95
C ARG A 527 -11.30 13.78 34.47
N ASP A 528 -11.90 12.88 33.69
CA ASP A 528 -12.17 13.12 32.27
C ASP A 528 -13.17 14.30 32.06
N GLU A 529 -14.10 14.52 33.00
CA GLU A 529 -15.03 15.65 32.98
C GLU A 529 -14.42 16.98 33.46
N GLU A 530 -13.37 16.96 34.27
CA GLU A 530 -12.63 18.15 34.71
C GLU A 530 -11.65 18.61 33.61
N GLU A 531 -10.90 17.68 32.99
CA GLU A 531 -10.02 18.00 31.85
C GLU A 531 -10.80 18.54 30.65
N ALA A 532 -11.99 18.00 30.36
CA ALA A 532 -12.83 18.50 29.28
C ALA A 532 -13.42 19.89 29.53
N LYS A 533 -13.51 20.33 30.80
CA LYS A 533 -13.98 21.68 31.16
C LYS A 533 -12.84 22.70 31.08
N GLU A 534 -11.62 22.32 31.44
CA GLU A 534 -10.44 23.18 31.27
C GLU A 534 -10.15 23.44 29.78
N ASP A 535 -10.24 22.41 28.93
CA ASP A 535 -10.06 22.53 27.47
C ASP A 535 -11.11 23.44 26.80
N ASP A 536 -12.35 23.43 27.27
CA ASP A 536 -13.42 24.27 26.73
C ASP A 536 -13.33 25.72 27.22
N GLU A 537 -12.77 25.95 28.43
CA GLU A 537 -12.42 27.29 28.91
C GLU A 537 -11.23 27.90 28.16
N GLU A 538 -10.18 27.13 27.86
CA GLU A 538 -9.05 27.58 27.05
C GLU A 538 -9.48 27.96 25.63
N ARG A 539 -10.30 27.12 24.98
CA ARG A 539 -10.85 27.43 23.64
C ARG A 539 -11.74 28.67 23.62
N ARG A 540 -12.45 28.96 24.72
CA ARG A 540 -13.24 30.19 24.85
C ARG A 540 -12.35 31.42 25.03
N LYS A 541 -11.25 31.32 25.79
CA LYS A 541 -10.26 32.39 25.93
C LYS A 541 -9.57 32.70 24.60
N GLU A 542 -9.14 31.69 23.84
CA GLU A 542 -8.55 31.88 22.50
C GLU A 542 -9.51 32.54 21.51
N LYS A 543 -10.80 32.15 21.53
CA LYS A 543 -11.81 32.78 20.67
C LYS A 543 -12.06 34.24 21.04
N LYS A 544 -11.99 34.58 22.33
CA LYS A 544 -12.15 35.95 22.81
C LYS A 544 -10.96 36.82 22.38
N GLU A 545 -9.73 36.33 22.52
CA GLU A 545 -8.53 37.04 22.02
C GLU A 545 -8.53 37.23 20.50
N LYS A 546 -8.98 36.23 19.73
CA LYS A 546 -9.10 36.37 18.26
C LYS A 546 -10.15 37.40 17.86
N LYS A 547 -11.22 37.55 18.64
CA LYS A 547 -12.26 38.55 18.40
C LYS A 547 -11.75 39.96 18.73
N ASP A 548 -11.07 40.14 19.85
CA ASP A 548 -10.49 41.42 20.27
C ASP A 548 -9.38 41.89 19.31
N LYS A 549 -8.56 40.97 18.78
CA LYS A 549 -7.57 41.28 17.71
C LYS A 549 -8.24 41.72 16.41
N LYS A 550 -9.45 41.22 16.10
CA LYS A 550 -10.19 41.57 14.88
C LYS A 550 -10.88 42.93 15.01
N GLU A 551 -11.39 43.27 16.19
CA GLU A 551 -11.94 44.60 16.50
C GLU A 551 -10.83 45.67 16.51
N LYS A 552 -9.68 45.42 17.18
CA LYS A 552 -8.53 46.34 17.12
C LYS A 552 -8.01 46.58 15.69
N LYS A 553 -8.09 45.59 14.80
CA LYS A 553 -7.73 45.76 13.37
C LYS A 553 -8.76 46.58 12.59
N LYS A 554 -10.05 46.53 12.97
CA LYS A 554 -11.10 47.36 12.38
C LYS A 554 -10.95 48.82 12.80
N ASP A 555 -10.74 49.09 14.09
CA ASP A 555 -10.54 50.45 14.60
C ASP A 555 -9.30 51.12 14.00
N LYS A 556 -8.21 50.36 13.80
CA LYS A 556 -7.00 50.86 13.13
C LYS A 556 -7.22 51.17 11.65
N LYS A 557 -8.18 50.50 11.01
CA LYS A 557 -8.53 50.69 9.59
C LYS A 557 -9.51 51.85 9.40
N GLU A 558 -10.38 52.10 10.38
CA GLU A 558 -11.25 53.28 10.42
C GLU A 558 -10.47 54.56 10.76
N LYS A 559 -9.55 54.53 11.73
CA LYS A 559 -8.66 55.68 12.00
C LYS A 559 -7.77 56.08 10.81
N ARG A 560 -7.29 55.10 10.03
CA ARG A 560 -6.53 55.36 8.80
C ARG A 560 -7.37 55.92 7.64
N LYS A 561 -8.70 55.79 7.70
CA LYS A 561 -9.62 56.38 6.71
C LYS A 561 -10.08 57.79 7.09
N SER A 562 -9.95 58.19 8.36
CA SER A 562 -10.29 59.53 8.83
C SER A 562 -9.12 60.52 8.78
N GLU A 563 -7.89 60.04 8.56
CA GLU A 563 -6.66 60.86 8.45
C GLU A 563 -6.15 60.99 6.99
N ALA A 564 -6.91 60.51 6.01
CA ALA A 564 -6.59 60.56 4.59
C ALA A 564 -7.55 61.47 3.82
#